data_AF-A0A800JZ69-F1
#
_entry.id   AF-A0A800JZ69-F1
#
_cell.length_a   1.000
_cell.length_b   1.000
_cell.length_c   1.000
_cell.angle_alpha   90.00
_cell.angle_beta   90.00
_cell.angle_gamma   90.00
#
_symmetry.space_group_name_H-M   'P 1'
#
loop_
_entity.id
_entity.type
_entity.pdbx_description
1 polymer ?
#
loop_
_entity_poly.entity_id
_entity_poly.type
_entity_poly.pdbx_seq_one_letter_code
_entity_poly.pdbx_strand_id
1 'polypeptide(L)'
;MRGMPPTMETGAELVIDVVRRGGASAIYHVLDEADVQTIMQHPMTAIASDGRLVQPGEGQPHPRWYGTFPRVLGEYVREKGVITLEEAVRKMTSLPADHIGLPERGVLAEGMIADVVVFDPETVADRATFQDPHQYPAGIDWVIVNGVVAVEDGSFRDARGGRILRRNQ
;
A
#
# COMPACT_ATOMS: atom_id res chain seq x y z
N MET A 1 6.22 -26.55 11.09
CA MET A 1 6.47 -26.13 12.48
C MET A 1 6.96 -27.33 13.29
N ARG A 2 7.88 -27.16 14.25
CA ARG A 2 8.54 -28.24 15.02
C ARG A 2 7.62 -29.04 15.99
N GLY A 3 6.30 -28.97 15.82
CA GLY A 3 5.33 -29.68 16.66
C GLY A 3 5.33 -29.25 18.14
N MET A 4 5.91 -28.09 18.47
CA MET A 4 6.02 -27.62 19.85
C MET A 4 4.71 -26.98 20.31
N PRO A 5 4.32 -27.10 21.60
CA PRO A 5 3.11 -26.49 22.13
C PRO A 5 3.24 -24.95 22.16
N PRO A 6 2.19 -24.19 21.81
CA PRO A 6 2.22 -22.73 21.72
C PRO A 6 2.17 -22.07 23.11
N THR A 7 3.27 -22.18 23.86
CA THR A 7 3.44 -21.58 25.19
C THR A 7 4.40 -20.38 25.13
N MET A 8 4.42 -19.54 26.17
CA MET A 8 5.38 -18.44 26.28
C MET A 8 6.84 -18.90 26.24
N GLU A 9 7.18 -19.98 26.95
CA GLU A 9 8.54 -20.53 26.95
C GLU A 9 8.96 -21.03 25.57
N THR A 10 8.11 -21.83 24.91
CA THR A 10 8.35 -22.28 23.53
C THR A 10 8.48 -21.09 22.57
N GLY A 11 7.64 -20.07 22.73
CA GLY A 11 7.69 -18.84 21.94
C GLY A 11 9.01 -18.09 22.12
N ALA A 12 9.46 -17.93 23.37
CA ALA A 12 10.73 -17.27 23.68
C ALA A 12 11.93 -18.03 23.09
N GLU A 13 11.97 -19.36 23.24
CA GLU A 13 13.00 -20.20 22.63
C GLU A 13 13.02 -20.05 21.11
N LEU A 14 11.86 -20.15 20.45
CA LEU A 14 11.74 -19.97 18.99
C LEU A 14 12.25 -18.59 18.55
N VAL A 15 11.87 -17.52 19.24
CA VAL A 15 12.33 -16.17 18.91
C VAL A 15 13.85 -16.06 19.02
N ILE A 16 14.45 -16.56 20.11
CA ILE A 16 15.91 -16.57 20.28
C ILE A 16 16.58 -17.37 19.17
N ASP A 17 16.04 -18.54 18.84
CA ASP A 17 16.59 -19.45 17.83
C ASP A 17 16.52 -18.81 16.42
N VAL A 18 15.44 -18.10 16.10
CA VAL A 18 15.30 -17.34 14.84
C VAL A 18 16.27 -16.15 14.79
N VAL A 19 16.39 -15.38 15.88
CA VAL A 19 17.34 -14.26 15.95
C VAL A 19 18.77 -14.74 15.72
N ARG A 20 19.17 -15.87 16.34
CA ARG A 20 20.49 -16.49 16.13
C ARG A 20 20.76 -16.95 14.70
N ARG A 21 19.71 -17.24 13.92
CA ARG A 21 19.80 -17.78 12.55
C ARG A 21 19.75 -16.72 11.44
N GLY A 22 19.90 -15.44 11.79
CA GLY A 22 19.92 -14.33 10.82
C GLY A 22 18.83 -13.28 11.03
N GLY A 23 18.06 -13.37 12.12
CA GLY A 23 17.10 -12.35 12.53
C GLY A 23 15.64 -12.76 12.35
N ALA A 24 14.76 -12.09 13.10
CA ALA A 24 13.32 -12.19 12.99
C ALA A 24 12.74 -10.82 12.62
N SER A 25 11.67 -10.79 11.83
CA SER A 25 10.79 -9.63 11.72
C SER A 25 9.50 -9.89 12.50
N ALA A 26 9.01 -8.90 13.22
CA ALA A 26 7.74 -8.97 13.91
C ALA A 26 6.82 -7.83 13.45
N ILE A 27 5.52 -8.08 13.53
CA ILE A 27 4.48 -7.09 13.33
C ILE A 27 4.00 -6.68 14.72
N TYR A 28 4.11 -5.39 15.01
CA TYR A 28 3.73 -4.82 16.30
C TYR A 28 2.43 -4.05 16.14
N HIS A 29 1.40 -4.46 16.89
CA HIS A 29 0.12 -3.75 16.98
C HIS A 29 0.23 -2.69 18.08
N VAL A 30 0.93 -1.60 17.80
CA VAL A 30 1.33 -0.60 18.80
C VAL A 30 0.73 0.78 18.56
N LEU A 31 0.00 0.97 17.45
CA LEU A 31 -0.65 2.23 17.12
C LEU A 31 -2.14 2.16 17.48
N ASP A 32 -2.66 3.24 18.04
CA ASP A 32 -4.08 3.44 18.24
C ASP A 32 -4.74 3.88 16.92
N GLU A 33 -5.90 3.31 16.60
CA GLU A 33 -6.63 3.62 15.38
C GLU A 33 -7.10 5.09 15.34
N ALA A 34 -7.41 5.70 16.48
CA ALA A 34 -7.78 7.11 16.56
C ALA A 34 -6.60 8.02 16.21
N ASP A 35 -5.38 7.67 16.61
CA ASP A 35 -4.17 8.40 16.24
C ASP A 35 -3.90 8.28 14.74
N VAL A 36 -4.10 7.09 14.16
CA VAL A 36 -3.97 6.87 12.71
C VAL A 36 -4.94 7.77 11.94
N GLN A 37 -6.21 7.83 12.35
CA GLN A 37 -7.22 8.68 11.72
C GLN A 37 -6.90 10.17 11.88
N THR A 38 -6.47 10.59 13.07
CA THR A 38 -6.10 11.98 13.36
C THR A 38 -4.91 12.43 12.50
N ILE A 39 -3.87 11.61 12.40
CA ILE A 39 -2.70 11.90 11.56
C ILE A 39 -3.10 11.93 10.08
N MET A 40 -3.97 11.01 9.64
CA MET A 40 -4.46 10.96 8.26
C MET A 40 -5.19 12.26 7.87
N GLN A 41 -5.99 12.84 8.77
CA GLN A 41 -6.72 14.08 8.51
C GLN A 41 -5.83 15.31 8.35
N HIS A 42 -4.58 15.28 8.83
CA HIS A 42 -3.70 16.43 8.73
C HIS A 42 -3.41 16.78 7.25
N PRO A 43 -3.51 18.06 6.81
CA PRO A 43 -3.43 18.44 5.39
C PRO A 43 -2.11 18.06 4.68
N MET A 44 -1.02 17.93 5.44
CA MET A 44 0.32 17.58 4.94
C MET A 44 0.65 16.09 5.01
N THR A 45 -0.24 15.24 5.53
CA THR A 45 0.00 13.80 5.57
C THR A 45 -0.23 13.20 4.18
N ALA A 46 0.81 12.62 3.60
CA ALA A 46 0.74 11.79 2.40
C ALA A 46 0.62 10.32 2.79
N ILE A 47 0.00 9.52 1.91
CA ILE A 47 -0.15 8.07 2.13
C ILE A 47 1.04 7.33 1.55
N ALA A 48 1.64 6.44 2.34
CA ALA A 48 2.71 5.56 1.92
C ALA A 48 2.52 4.16 2.51
N SER A 49 2.83 3.11 1.74
CA SER A 49 2.63 1.73 2.21
C SER A 49 3.65 1.30 3.25
N ASP A 50 4.87 1.85 3.21
CA ASP A 50 6.02 1.31 3.95
C ASP A 50 6.15 -0.21 3.72
N GLY A 51 5.86 -0.61 2.48
CA GLY A 51 5.93 -1.98 2.01
C GLY A 51 7.32 -2.35 1.52
N ARG A 52 7.68 -3.62 1.64
CA ARG A 52 8.91 -4.16 1.04
C ARG A 52 8.55 -5.10 -0.10
N LEU A 53 9.49 -5.30 -1.03
CA LEU A 53 9.31 -6.24 -2.12
C LEU A 53 9.48 -7.67 -1.58
N VAL A 54 8.48 -8.52 -1.80
CA VAL A 54 8.57 -9.98 -1.65
C VAL A 54 7.94 -10.68 -2.83
N GLN A 55 8.39 -11.91 -3.07
CA GLN A 55 7.76 -12.79 -4.04
C GLN A 55 6.37 -13.20 -3.52
N PRO A 56 5.32 -13.18 -4.37
CA PRO A 56 4.01 -13.70 -3.99
C PRO A 56 4.08 -15.14 -3.46
N GLY A 57 3.45 -15.38 -2.31
CA GLY A 57 3.46 -16.70 -1.65
C GLY A 57 4.69 -16.99 -0.78
N GLU A 58 5.68 -16.09 -0.75
CA GLU A 58 6.84 -16.23 0.13
C GLU A 58 6.73 -15.34 1.38
N GLY A 59 6.86 -15.99 2.56
CA GLY A 59 6.93 -15.31 3.85
C GLY A 59 5.57 -14.91 4.41
N GLN A 60 5.60 -14.02 5.40
CA GLN A 60 4.40 -13.47 6.06
C GLN A 60 4.53 -11.94 6.13
N PRO A 61 4.40 -11.23 5.00
CA PRO A 61 4.55 -9.79 4.97
C PRO A 61 3.43 -9.06 5.72
N HIS A 62 3.66 -7.80 6.04
CA HIS A 62 2.60 -6.95 6.60
C HIS A 62 1.56 -6.62 5.51
N PRO A 63 0.23 -6.72 5.77
CA PRO A 63 -0.82 -6.55 4.75
C PRO A 63 -0.80 -5.20 4.01
N ARG A 64 -0.31 -4.13 4.66
CA ARG A 64 -0.01 -2.82 4.07
C ARG A 64 0.81 -2.88 2.75
N TRP A 65 1.56 -3.95 2.51
CA TRP A 65 2.35 -4.09 1.27
C TRP A 65 1.46 -4.24 0.03
N TYR A 66 0.24 -4.76 0.22
CA TYR A 66 -0.75 -4.98 -0.84
C TYR A 66 -1.95 -4.03 -0.72
N GLY A 67 -2.31 -3.66 0.52
CA GLY A 67 -3.60 -3.06 0.82
C GLY A 67 -3.63 -1.57 1.12
N THR A 68 -2.49 -0.87 1.25
CA THR A 68 -2.51 0.51 1.79
C THR A 68 -3.46 1.47 1.07
N PHE A 69 -3.30 1.64 -0.24
CA PHE A 69 -4.08 2.63 -0.98
C PHE A 69 -5.57 2.23 -1.08
N PRO A 70 -5.91 0.96 -1.38
CA PRO A 70 -7.30 0.50 -1.39
C PRO A 70 -7.97 0.56 -0.02
N ARG A 71 -7.22 0.36 1.08
CA ARG A 71 -7.72 0.55 2.44
C ARG A 71 -8.08 2.01 2.70
N VAL A 72 -7.27 2.96 2.24
CA VAL A 72 -7.61 4.39 2.36
C VAL A 72 -8.92 4.69 1.63
N LEU A 73 -9.07 4.21 0.40
CA LEU A 73 -10.26 4.46 -0.42
C LEU A 73 -11.52 3.74 0.10
N GLY A 74 -11.41 2.47 0.47
CA GLY A 74 -12.53 1.68 0.98
C GLY A 74 -12.85 2.01 2.43
N GLU A 75 -11.97 1.65 3.35
CA GLU A 75 -12.22 1.77 4.79
C GLU A 75 -12.28 3.24 5.24
N TYR A 76 -11.29 4.05 4.89
CA TYR A 76 -11.15 5.38 5.49
C TYR A 76 -11.98 6.47 4.78
N VAL A 77 -12.24 6.33 3.48
CA VAL A 77 -13.14 7.24 2.75
C VAL A 77 -14.57 6.71 2.78
N ARG A 78 -14.85 5.54 2.19
CA ARG A 78 -16.22 5.06 2.00
C ARG A 78 -16.88 4.60 3.30
N GLU A 79 -16.24 3.74 4.09
CA GLU A 79 -16.88 3.14 5.28
C GLU A 79 -16.89 4.09 6.48
N LYS A 80 -15.75 4.74 6.77
CA LYS A 80 -15.59 5.57 7.98
C LYS A 80 -15.76 7.08 7.76
N GLY A 81 -15.63 7.57 6.52
CA GLY A 81 -15.73 9.00 6.21
C GLY A 81 -14.67 9.87 6.92
N VAL A 82 -13.48 9.34 7.16
CA VAL A 82 -12.38 10.04 7.87
C VAL A 82 -11.85 11.22 7.05
N ILE A 83 -11.77 11.05 5.73
CA ILE A 83 -11.41 12.07 4.74
C ILE A 83 -12.29 11.89 3.49
N THR A 84 -12.41 12.92 2.65
CA THR A 84 -13.16 12.81 1.39
C THR A 84 -12.36 12.04 0.34
N LEU A 85 -13.05 11.58 -0.71
CA LEU A 85 -12.40 10.87 -1.82
C LEU A 85 -11.35 11.74 -2.51
N GLU A 86 -11.66 13.01 -2.75
CA GLU A 86 -10.76 13.97 -3.41
C GLU A 86 -9.51 14.24 -2.57
N GLU A 87 -9.67 14.40 -1.25
CA GLU A 87 -8.52 14.57 -0.34
C GLU A 87 -7.68 13.30 -0.28
N ALA A 88 -8.30 12.11 -0.24
CA ALA A 88 -7.58 10.85 -0.31
C ALA A 88 -6.76 10.74 -1.61
N VAL A 89 -7.37 11.04 -2.77
CA VAL A 89 -6.69 11.06 -4.07
C VAL A 89 -5.52 12.05 -4.04
N ARG A 90 -5.75 13.29 -3.59
CA ARG A 90 -4.70 14.31 -3.44
C ARG A 90 -3.52 13.81 -2.58
N LYS A 91 -3.80 13.19 -1.43
CA LYS A 91 -2.78 12.64 -0.51
C LYS A 91 -2.00 11.45 -1.09
N MET A 92 -2.50 10.83 -2.15
CA MET A 92 -1.89 9.71 -2.87
C MET A 92 -1.27 10.13 -4.22
N THR A 93 -1.55 11.34 -4.72
CA THR A 93 -1.10 11.80 -6.05
C THR A 93 -0.34 13.13 -6.02
N SER A 94 -1.03 14.27 -5.98
CA SER A 94 -0.40 15.59 -6.13
C SER A 94 0.41 16.00 -4.91
N LEU A 95 -0.04 15.71 -3.69
CA LEU A 95 0.72 16.01 -2.48
C LEU A 95 2.10 15.33 -2.46
N PRO A 96 2.22 13.99 -2.67
CA PRO A 96 3.54 13.38 -2.75
C PRO A 96 4.34 13.88 -3.96
N ALA A 97 3.72 14.11 -5.13
CA ALA A 97 4.42 14.67 -6.30
C ALA A 97 5.06 16.03 -6.00
N ASP A 98 4.33 16.91 -5.29
CA ASP A 98 4.83 18.20 -4.84
C ASP A 98 5.98 18.05 -3.83
N HIS A 99 5.84 17.15 -2.84
CA HIS A 99 6.88 16.90 -1.83
C HIS A 99 8.23 16.48 -2.43
N ILE A 100 8.22 15.68 -3.50
CA ILE A 100 9.46 15.16 -4.11
C ILE A 100 9.85 15.87 -5.41
N GLY A 101 9.08 16.87 -5.86
CA GLY A 101 9.39 17.72 -6.99
C GLY A 101 9.17 17.07 -8.35
N LEU A 102 7.96 16.54 -8.60
CA LEU A 102 7.54 15.94 -9.86
C LEU A 102 6.40 16.76 -10.51
N PRO A 103 6.71 17.93 -11.10
CA PRO A 103 5.70 18.91 -11.53
C PRO A 103 4.81 18.43 -12.69
N GLU A 104 5.21 17.36 -13.38
CA GLU A 104 4.53 16.78 -14.54
C GLU A 104 3.67 15.53 -14.20
N ARG A 105 3.54 15.21 -12.90
CA ARG A 105 2.80 14.04 -12.38
C ARG A 105 1.86 14.41 -11.23
N GLY A 106 1.00 13.47 -10.85
CA GLY A 106 0.12 13.59 -9.68
C GLY A 106 -1.19 14.36 -9.91
N VAL A 107 -1.37 14.96 -11.09
CA VAL A 107 -2.60 15.65 -11.51
C VAL A 107 -2.99 15.18 -12.91
N LEU A 108 -4.30 15.01 -13.14
CA LEU A 108 -4.87 14.75 -14.46
C LEU A 108 -5.16 16.09 -15.15
N ALA A 109 -4.31 16.45 -16.11
CA ALA A 109 -4.48 17.62 -16.96
C ALA A 109 -3.78 17.41 -18.31
N GLU A 110 -4.16 18.19 -19.33
CA GLU A 110 -3.47 18.18 -20.62
C GLU A 110 -1.98 18.50 -20.46
N GLY A 111 -1.13 17.76 -21.16
CA GLY A 111 0.34 17.90 -21.09
C GLY A 111 1.00 17.17 -19.92
N MET A 112 0.24 16.61 -18.98
CA MET A 112 0.78 15.81 -17.88
C MET A 112 1.11 14.38 -18.34
N ILE A 113 2.00 13.72 -17.60
CA ILE A 113 2.29 12.32 -17.84
C ILE A 113 1.06 11.45 -17.53
N ALA A 114 0.76 10.51 -18.42
CA ALA A 114 -0.35 9.57 -18.29
C ALA A 114 -0.07 8.45 -17.27
N ASP A 115 0.05 8.82 -16.00
CA ASP A 115 -0.04 7.90 -14.86
C ASP A 115 -1.47 7.95 -14.31
N VAL A 116 -2.26 6.91 -14.58
CA VAL A 116 -3.70 6.91 -14.32
C VAL A 116 -4.11 5.61 -13.66
N VAL A 117 -5.01 5.70 -12.68
CA VAL A 117 -5.68 4.55 -12.08
C VAL A 117 -7.18 4.71 -12.29
N VAL A 118 -7.83 3.65 -12.75
CA VAL A 118 -9.29 3.54 -12.81
C VAL A 118 -9.72 2.54 -11.75
N PHE A 119 -10.57 2.99 -10.83
CA PHE A 119 -11.08 2.17 -9.74
C PHE A 119 -12.57 2.47 -9.52
N ASP A 120 -13.29 1.49 -9.00
CA ASP A 120 -14.68 1.63 -8.62
C ASP A 120 -14.75 2.08 -7.14
N PRO A 121 -15.24 3.30 -6.85
CA PRO A 121 -15.32 3.81 -5.49
C PRO A 121 -16.23 2.96 -4.57
N GLU A 122 -17.21 2.25 -5.13
CA GLU A 122 -18.16 1.44 -4.36
C GLU A 122 -17.56 0.09 -3.96
N THR A 123 -16.58 -0.42 -4.71
CA THR A 123 -16.04 -1.78 -4.51
C THR A 123 -14.56 -1.86 -4.18
N VAL A 124 -13.81 -0.75 -4.31
CA VAL A 124 -12.38 -0.71 -3.96
C VAL A 124 -12.16 -1.10 -2.49
N ALA A 125 -11.29 -2.07 -2.27
CA ALA A 125 -11.00 -2.61 -0.94
C ALA A 125 -9.65 -3.33 -0.87
N ASP A 126 -8.99 -3.25 0.29
CA ASP A 126 -7.89 -4.14 0.63
C ASP A 126 -8.41 -5.53 1.00
N ARG A 127 -7.71 -6.56 0.53
CA ARG A 127 -8.01 -7.97 0.86
C ARG A 127 -6.94 -8.63 1.72
N ALA A 128 -5.75 -8.04 1.76
CA ALA A 128 -4.61 -8.57 2.51
C ALA A 128 -4.88 -8.45 4.02
N THR A 129 -4.72 -9.55 4.72
CA THR A 129 -4.84 -9.63 6.19
C THR A 129 -3.50 -10.03 6.81
N PHE A 130 -3.39 -9.99 8.13
CA PHE A 130 -2.18 -10.48 8.81
C PHE A 130 -1.99 -11.98 8.65
N GLN A 131 -3.08 -12.74 8.48
CA GLN A 131 -3.10 -14.19 8.32
C GLN A 131 -2.86 -14.60 6.87
N ASP A 132 -3.47 -13.87 5.93
CA ASP A 132 -3.36 -14.08 4.50
C ASP A 132 -2.97 -12.77 3.80
N PRO A 133 -1.67 -12.43 3.78
CA PRO A 133 -1.21 -11.12 3.36
C PRO A 133 -0.98 -10.98 1.86
N HIS A 134 -0.90 -12.09 1.11
CA HIS A 134 -0.59 -12.10 -0.33
C HIS A 134 -1.86 -11.97 -1.19
N GLN A 135 -2.74 -11.05 -0.83
CA GLN A 135 -4.01 -10.84 -1.53
C GLN A 135 -4.00 -9.51 -2.29
N TYR A 136 -4.25 -9.58 -3.60
CA TYR A 136 -4.44 -8.39 -4.42
C TYR A 136 -5.75 -7.67 -4.06
N PRO A 137 -5.80 -6.33 -4.18
CA PRO A 137 -6.99 -5.56 -3.85
C PRO A 137 -8.14 -5.79 -4.84
N ALA A 138 -9.35 -5.39 -4.42
CA ALA A 138 -10.53 -5.34 -5.27
C ALA A 138 -10.72 -3.94 -5.88
N GLY A 139 -11.51 -3.87 -6.96
CA GLY A 139 -12.04 -2.62 -7.50
C GLY A 139 -11.01 -1.71 -8.17
N ILE A 140 -9.83 -2.23 -8.54
CA ILE A 140 -8.86 -1.52 -9.38
C ILE A 140 -8.81 -2.22 -10.74
N ASP A 141 -9.42 -1.60 -11.74
CA ASP A 141 -9.57 -2.22 -13.05
C ASP A 141 -8.39 -1.93 -13.96
N TRP A 142 -7.91 -0.68 -13.94
CA TRP A 142 -6.83 -0.23 -14.83
C TRP A 142 -5.76 0.54 -14.08
N VAL A 143 -4.50 0.23 -14.41
CA VAL A 143 -3.34 1.02 -13.99
C VAL A 143 -2.50 1.29 -15.23
N ILE A 144 -2.27 2.56 -15.50
CA ILE A 144 -1.54 3.05 -16.66
C ILE A 144 -0.32 3.82 -16.12
N VAL A 145 0.87 3.51 -16.64
CA VAL A 145 2.13 4.13 -16.24
C VAL A 145 2.81 4.68 -17.48
N ASN A 146 3.04 5.99 -17.53
CA ASN A 146 3.55 6.69 -18.72
C ASN A 146 2.78 6.32 -20.01
N GLY A 147 1.47 6.16 -19.93
CA GLY A 147 0.62 5.76 -21.06
C GLY A 147 0.64 4.27 -21.43
N VAL A 148 1.38 3.44 -20.68
CA VAL A 148 1.43 1.98 -20.89
C VAL A 148 0.56 1.28 -19.85
N VAL A 149 -0.35 0.42 -20.32
CA VAL A 149 -1.25 -0.36 -19.45
C VAL A 149 -0.46 -1.44 -18.69
N ALA A 150 -0.37 -1.30 -17.37
CA ALA A 150 0.28 -2.24 -16.45
C ALA A 150 -0.72 -3.19 -15.75
N VAL A 151 -1.97 -2.76 -15.60
CA VAL A 151 -3.10 -3.58 -15.13
C VAL A 151 -4.28 -3.34 -16.06
N GLU A 152 -4.92 -4.43 -16.49
CA GLU A 152 -6.05 -4.46 -17.41
C GLU A 152 -7.09 -5.44 -16.86
N ASP A 153 -8.33 -5.00 -16.68
CA ASP A 153 -9.42 -5.76 -16.06
C ASP A 153 -9.00 -6.45 -14.74
N GLY A 154 -8.30 -5.70 -13.89
CA GLY A 154 -7.79 -6.17 -12.58
C GLY A 154 -6.62 -7.16 -12.67
N SER A 155 -6.13 -7.46 -13.86
CA SER A 155 -5.05 -8.42 -14.09
C SER A 155 -3.74 -7.73 -14.43
N PHE A 156 -2.66 -8.10 -13.74
CA PHE A 156 -1.32 -7.58 -14.02
C PHE A 156 -0.86 -7.98 -15.43
N ARG A 157 -0.23 -7.04 -16.13
CA ARG A 157 0.41 -7.22 -17.44
C ARG A 157 1.91 -7.01 -17.26
N ASP A 158 2.76 -7.87 -17.82
CA ASP A 158 4.22 -7.66 -17.84
C ASP A 158 4.61 -6.59 -18.89
N ALA A 159 4.05 -5.39 -18.72
CA ALA A 159 4.27 -4.22 -19.54
C ALA A 159 4.86 -3.11 -18.67
N ARG A 160 6.11 -2.74 -18.96
CA ARG A 160 6.90 -1.87 -18.07
C ARG A 160 6.99 -0.47 -18.64
N GLY A 161 6.03 0.37 -18.26
CA GLY A 161 6.02 1.80 -18.61
C GLY A 161 6.95 2.68 -17.75
N GLY A 162 7.54 2.13 -16.69
CA GLY A 162 8.31 2.91 -15.70
C GLY A 162 9.55 3.62 -16.26
N ARG A 163 9.88 4.77 -15.67
CA ARG A 163 11.10 5.54 -15.95
C ARG A 163 11.78 5.95 -14.65
N ILE A 164 13.10 6.13 -14.71
CA ILE A 164 13.86 6.72 -13.59
C ILE A 164 13.47 8.19 -13.49
N LEU A 165 13.00 8.61 -12.32
CA LEU A 165 12.68 10.00 -12.03
C LEU A 165 13.90 10.72 -11.50
N ARG A 166 14.20 11.89 -12.06
CA ARG A 166 15.30 12.75 -11.62
C ARG A 166 14.74 14.11 -11.24
N ARG A 167 15.20 14.66 -10.12
CA ARG A 167 14.69 15.90 -9.53
C ARG A 167 14.85 17.17 -10.40
N ASN A 168 15.55 17.09 -11.54
CA ASN A 168 15.88 18.21 -12.43
C ASN A 168 15.89 17.80 -13.93
N GLN A 169 15.10 16.81 -14.32
CA GLN A 169 14.89 16.50 -15.74
C GLN A 169 13.52 16.97 -16.18
#